data_AF-A0A0G1KMM2-F1
#
_entry.id   AF-A0A0G1KMM2-F1
#
_cell.length_a   1.000
_cell.length_b   1.000
_cell.length_c   1.000
_cell.angle_alpha   90.00
_cell.angle_beta   90.00
_cell.angle_gamma   90.00
#
_symmetry.space_group_name_H-M   'P 1'
#
loop_
_entity.id
_entity.type
_entity.pdbx_description
1 polymer ?
#
loop_
_entity_poly.entity_id
_entity_poly.type
_entity_poly.pdbx_seq_one_letter_code
_entity_poly.pdbx_strand_id
1 'polypeptide(L)'
;MHMSSAISKEMLLSSVISGEVGKLKSKLSFWQSDIAAIQTLWESPDSLSLESVLDSIDPEEDLLESVHLALLYGIGWEFIWGKKPPEVVSRLRRETIQKAREGIELNELETWWYMLICVDTDMF
;
A
#
# COMPACT_ATOMS: atom_id res chain seq x y z
N MET A 1 -0.37 11.08 -26.21
CA MET A 1 -0.51 9.87 -25.37
C MET A 1 -1.12 10.34 -24.06
N HIS A 2 -2.43 10.14 -23.85
CA HIS A 2 -3.03 10.42 -22.54
C HIS A 2 -2.61 9.28 -21.61
N MET A 3 -1.78 9.55 -20.60
CA MET A 3 -1.66 8.65 -19.46
C MET A 3 -3.03 8.55 -18.80
N SER A 4 -3.49 7.34 -18.47
CA SER A 4 -4.73 7.19 -17.71
C SER A 4 -4.53 7.77 -16.29
N SER A 5 -5.61 8.30 -15.73
CA SER A 5 -5.64 8.84 -14.36
C SER A 5 -5.08 7.82 -13.35
N ALA A 6 -5.51 6.56 -13.45
CA ALA A 6 -5.05 5.46 -12.62
C ALA A 6 -3.51 5.27 -12.64
N ILE A 7 -2.87 5.24 -13.81
CA ILE A 7 -1.41 5.02 -13.89
C ILE A 7 -0.64 6.14 -13.17
N SER A 8 -1.12 7.39 -13.29
CA SER A 8 -0.49 8.52 -12.61
C SER A 8 -0.62 8.42 -11.09
N LYS A 9 -1.79 8.00 -10.60
CA LYS A 9 -2.06 7.77 -9.17
C LYS A 9 -1.25 6.60 -8.61
N GLU A 10 -1.11 5.51 -9.37
CA GLU A 10 -0.27 4.36 -9.02
C GLU A 10 1.20 4.74 -8.85
N MET A 11 1.75 5.52 -9.79
CA MET A 11 3.14 5.97 -9.72
C MET A 11 3.39 6.88 -8.51
N LEU A 12 2.46 7.80 -8.22
CA LEU A 12 2.55 8.68 -7.05
C LEU A 12 2.50 7.86 -5.75
N LEU A 13 1.51 6.98 -5.58
CA LEU A 13 1.38 6.14 -4.40
C LEU A 13 2.59 5.23 -4.19
N SER A 14 3.06 4.56 -5.24
CA SER A 14 4.24 3.69 -5.17
C SER A 14 5.47 4.45 -4.66
N SER A 15 5.64 5.70 -5.11
CA SER A 15 6.75 6.55 -4.69
C SER A 15 6.68 6.92 -3.21
N VAL A 16 5.52 7.41 -2.74
CA VAL A 16 5.39 7.84 -1.33
C VAL A 16 5.40 6.66 -0.36
N ILE A 17 4.82 5.51 -0.73
CA ILE A 17 4.84 4.31 0.11
C ILE A 17 6.27 3.78 0.26
N SER A 18 7.07 3.78 -0.81
CA SER A 18 8.49 3.38 -0.73
C SER A 18 9.26 4.23 0.31
N GLY A 19 8.97 5.53 0.36
CA GLY A 19 9.49 6.44 1.37
C GLY A 19 9.11 6.05 2.80
N GLU A 20 7.85 5.68 3.04
CA GLU A 20 7.39 5.22 4.36
C GLU A 20 7.98 3.87 4.78
N VAL A 21 8.05 2.92 3.84
CA VAL A 21 8.65 1.60 4.06
C VAL A 21 10.14 1.71 4.38
N GLY A 22 10.84 2.66 3.75
CA GLY A 22 12.22 3.00 4.08
C GLY A 22 12.42 3.34 5.56
N LYS A 23 11.42 3.94 6.22
CA LYS A 23 11.44 4.23 7.66
C LYS A 23 11.24 2.98 8.53
N LEU A 24 10.57 1.95 8.01
CA LEU A 24 10.37 0.65 8.68
C LEU A 24 11.51 -0.36 8.46
N LYS A 25 12.54 0.00 7.70
CA LYS A 25 13.64 -0.91 7.31
C LYS A 25 14.26 -1.68 8.49
N SER A 26 14.45 -1.02 9.64
CA SER A 26 14.96 -1.69 10.85
C SER A 26 14.01 -2.74 11.42
N LYS A 27 12.68 -2.48 11.41
CA LYS A 27 11.66 -3.44 11.85
C LYS A 27 11.50 -4.60 10.86
N LEU A 28 11.49 -4.33 9.57
CA LEU A 28 11.39 -5.37 8.54
C LEU A 28 12.60 -6.32 8.55
N SER A 29 13.80 -5.77 8.78
CA SER A 29 15.02 -6.57 8.95
C SER A 29 14.98 -7.49 10.18
N PHE A 30 14.29 -7.07 11.26
CA PHE A 30 14.10 -7.89 12.46
C PHE A 30 13.24 -9.12 12.16
N TRP A 31 12.24 -9.00 11.29
CA TRP A 31 11.35 -10.09 10.87
C TRP A 31 11.89 -10.91 9.69
N GLN A 32 13.13 -10.67 9.23
CA GLN A 32 13.71 -11.30 8.04
C GLN A 32 12.82 -11.20 6.79
N SER A 33 11.95 -10.20 6.74
CA SER A 33 11.10 -9.92 5.58
C SER A 33 11.86 -8.97 4.66
N ASP A 34 12.63 -9.54 3.73
CA ASP A 34 13.27 -8.78 2.66
C ASP A 34 12.21 -8.31 1.66
N ILE A 35 11.61 -7.15 1.97
CA ILE A 35 10.76 -6.44 1.02
C ILE A 35 11.68 -5.79 -0.01
N ALA A 36 11.64 -6.29 -1.25
CA ALA A 36 12.30 -5.64 -2.36
C ALA A 36 11.80 -4.20 -2.45
N ALA A 37 12.72 -3.23 -2.33
CA ALA A 37 12.38 -1.81 -2.37
C ALA A 37 11.64 -1.51 -3.69
N ILE A 38 10.43 -0.95 -3.59
CA ILE A 38 9.74 -0.37 -4.73
C ILE A 38 10.66 0.72 -5.28
N GLN A 39 11.17 0.53 -6.50
CA GLN A 39 12.06 1.48 -7.14
C GLN A 39 11.33 2.82 -7.33
N THR A 40 11.70 3.80 -6.51
CA THR A 40 11.25 5.18 -6.62
C THR A 40 11.90 5.82 -7.84
N LEU A 41 11.14 6.02 -8.92
CA LEU A 41 11.61 6.69 -10.13
C LEU A 41 11.78 8.21 -9.96
N TRP A 42 11.30 8.82 -8.87
CA TRP A 42 11.27 10.26 -8.67
C TRP A 42 11.46 10.67 -7.21
N GLU A 43 12.50 11.47 -6.94
CA GLU A 43 12.70 12.21 -5.69
C GLU A 43 12.28 13.68 -5.93
N SER A 44 11.13 14.10 -5.41
CA SER A 44 10.65 15.49 -5.47
C SER A 44 11.16 16.28 -4.25
N PRO A 45 11.59 17.55 -4.42
CA PRO A 45 12.02 18.41 -3.31
C PRO A 45 10.87 18.84 -2.38
N ASP A 46 9.63 18.85 -2.88
CA ASP A 46 8.43 18.92 -2.04
C ASP A 46 7.99 17.50 -1.74
N SER A 47 8.21 17.03 -0.51
CA SER A 47 7.77 15.70 -0.08
C SER A 47 6.25 15.70 0.03
N LEU A 48 5.56 15.24 -1.01
CA LEU A 48 4.14 14.89 -0.92
C LEU A 48 3.98 13.90 0.23
N SER A 49 3.16 14.24 1.22
CA SER A 49 2.89 13.31 2.32
C SER A 49 1.98 12.19 1.82
N LEU A 50 2.15 10.98 2.36
CA LEU A 50 1.28 9.85 2.02
C LEU A 50 -0.21 10.20 2.23
N GLU A 51 -0.53 10.89 3.32
CA GLU A 51 -1.89 11.37 3.61
C GLU A 51 -2.43 12.26 2.48
N SER A 52 -1.63 13.21 1.98
CA SER A 52 -2.08 14.09 0.88
C SER A 52 -2.34 13.34 -0.42
N VAL A 53 -1.57 12.28 -0.70
CA VAL A 53 -1.78 11.44 -1.89
C VAL A 53 -3.01 10.57 -1.71
N LEU A 54 -3.21 9.96 -0.54
CA LEU A 54 -4.40 9.16 -0.23
C LEU A 54 -5.68 10.01 -0.29
N ASP A 55 -5.65 11.24 0.21
CA ASP A 55 -6.79 12.18 0.17
C ASP A 55 -7.14 12.63 -1.25
N SER A 56 -6.19 12.53 -2.19
CA SER A 56 -6.41 12.87 -3.61
C SER A 56 -7.08 11.77 -4.44
N ILE A 57 -7.27 10.59 -3.84
CA ILE A 57 -7.83 9.41 -4.49
C ILE A 57 -9.22 9.17 -3.91
N ASP A 58 -10.22 9.14 -4.77
CA ASP A 58 -11.58 8.78 -4.40
C ASP A 58 -11.70 7.25 -4.31
N PRO A 59 -11.90 6.69 -3.10
CA PRO A 59 -11.93 5.25 -2.92
C PRO A 59 -13.12 4.55 -3.61
N GLU A 60 -14.20 5.27 -3.91
CA GLU A 60 -15.41 4.71 -4.53
C GLU A 60 -15.34 4.68 -6.05
N GLU A 61 -14.63 5.64 -6.66
CA GLU A 61 -14.48 5.74 -8.11
C GLU A 61 -13.14 5.16 -8.60
N ASP A 62 -12.03 5.60 -8.03
CA ASP A 62 -10.69 5.34 -8.58
C ASP A 62 -10.24 3.89 -8.38
N LEU A 63 -10.62 3.27 -7.25
CA LEU A 63 -10.16 1.91 -6.93
C LEU A 63 -10.83 0.83 -7.78
N LEU A 64 -11.93 1.17 -8.47
CA LEU A 64 -12.58 0.29 -9.43
C LEU A 64 -11.82 0.26 -10.77
N GLU A 65 -10.97 1.26 -11.04
CA GLU A 65 -10.22 1.35 -12.29
C GLU A 65 -9.04 0.37 -12.34
N SER A 66 -8.45 0.03 -11.19
CA SER A 66 -7.27 -0.84 -11.12
C SER A 66 -7.16 -1.58 -9.78
N VAL A 67 -7.04 -2.91 -9.87
CA VAL A 67 -6.72 -3.76 -8.71
C VAL A 67 -5.36 -3.39 -8.11
N HIS A 68 -4.39 -3.02 -8.95
CA HIS A 68 -3.06 -2.64 -8.50
C HIS A 68 -3.10 -1.33 -7.70
N LEU A 69 -3.84 -0.33 -8.19
CA LEU A 69 -4.10 0.91 -7.45
C LEU A 69 -4.79 0.65 -6.12
N ALA A 70 -5.80 -0.22 -6.09
CA ALA A 70 -6.53 -0.58 -4.88
C ALA A 70 -5.63 -1.22 -3.81
N LEU A 71 -4.73 -2.12 -4.22
CA LEU A 71 -3.76 -2.74 -3.34
C LEU A 71 -2.73 -1.72 -2.82
N LEU A 72 -2.17 -0.86 -3.67
CA LEU A 72 -1.25 0.20 -3.26
C LEU A 72 -1.93 1.17 -2.27
N TYR A 73 -3.15 1.57 -2.57
CA TYR A 73 -3.93 2.44 -1.69
C TYR A 73 -4.15 1.78 -0.32
N GLY A 74 -4.50 0.49 -0.30
CA GLY A 74 -4.62 -0.30 0.93
C GLY A 74 -3.33 -0.38 1.74
N ILE A 75 -2.19 -0.62 1.07
CA ILE A 75 -0.88 -0.61 1.71
C ILE A 75 -0.56 0.74 2.33
N GLY A 76 -0.85 1.84 1.63
CA GLY A 76 -0.67 3.20 2.16
C GLY A 76 -1.45 3.41 3.46
N TRP A 77 -2.67 2.87 3.55
CA TRP A 77 -3.48 2.98 4.76
C TRP A 77 -2.91 2.27 5.99
N GLU A 78 -2.04 1.26 5.85
CA GLU A 78 -1.38 0.64 7.00
C GLU A 78 -0.37 1.60 7.69
N PHE A 79 0.04 2.68 7.01
CA PHE A 79 0.91 3.72 7.56
C PHE A 79 0.14 4.89 8.18
N ILE A 80 -1.19 4.92 8.04
CA ILE A 80 -2.03 6.02 8.57
C ILE A 80 -2.62 5.59 9.92
N TRP A 81 -2.10 6.17 11.00
CA TRP A 81 -2.48 5.79 12.36
C TRP A 81 -3.56 6.70 12.94
N GLY A 82 -4.43 6.14 13.78
CA GLY A 82 -5.47 6.89 14.49
C GLY A 82 -6.65 7.35 13.62
N LYS A 83 -6.69 6.97 12.34
CA LYS A 83 -7.81 7.21 11.42
C LYS A 83 -8.43 5.89 10.98
N LYS A 84 -9.75 5.89 10.77
CA LYS A 84 -10.46 4.73 10.24
C LYS A 84 -10.25 4.66 8.71
N PRO A 85 -9.75 3.55 8.15
CA PRO A 85 -9.62 3.41 6.71
C PRO A 85 -11.01 3.33 6.02
N PRO A 86 -11.11 3.69 4.73
CA PRO A 86 -12.31 3.49 3.94
C PRO A 86 -12.80 2.04 3.98
N GLU A 87 -14.12 1.81 3.84
CA GLU A 87 -14.69 0.46 3.95
C GLU A 87 -14.18 -0.47 2.84
N VAL A 88 -13.91 0.07 1.65
CA VAL A 88 -13.30 -0.69 0.54
C VAL A 88 -11.93 -1.23 0.91
N VAL A 89 -11.09 -0.45 1.60
CA VAL A 89 -9.78 -0.90 2.10
C VAL A 89 -9.96 -1.97 3.17
N SER A 90 -10.87 -1.74 4.11
CA SER A 90 -11.18 -2.72 5.17
C SER A 90 -11.65 -4.06 4.59
N ARG A 91 -12.44 -4.02 3.51
CA ARG A 91 -12.89 -5.21 2.78
C ARG A 91 -11.72 -5.91 2.09
N LEU A 92 -10.94 -5.18 1.30
CA LEU A 92 -9.78 -5.73 0.58
C LEU A 92 -8.76 -6.36 1.54
N ARG A 93 -8.49 -5.70 2.67
CA ARG A 93 -7.63 -6.23 3.74
C ARG A 93 -8.12 -7.59 4.25
N ARG A 94 -9.43 -7.73 4.52
CA ARG A 94 -10.03 -9.01 4.93
C ARG A 94 -9.90 -10.08 3.85
N GLU A 95 -10.12 -9.72 2.59
CA GLU A 95 -9.99 -10.63 1.44
C GLU A 95 -8.55 -11.13 1.29
N THR A 96 -7.54 -10.26 1.37
CA THR A 96 -6.12 -10.62 1.31
C THR A 96 -5.75 -11.59 2.43
N ILE A 97 -6.18 -11.32 3.67
CA ILE A 97 -5.95 -12.22 4.81
C ILE A 97 -6.64 -13.57 4.59
N GLN A 98 -7.87 -13.57 4.07
CA GLN A 98 -8.62 -14.79 3.83
C GLN A 98 -7.94 -15.66 2.75
N LYS A 99 -7.53 -15.06 1.63
CA LYS A 99 -6.77 -15.76 0.58
C LYS A 99 -5.51 -16.43 1.15
N ALA A 100 -4.74 -15.70 1.95
CA ALA A 100 -3.54 -16.24 2.60
C ALA A 100 -3.85 -17.45 3.49
N ARG A 101 -4.93 -17.37 4.29
CA ARG A 101 -5.35 -18.45 5.20
C ARG A 101 -5.88 -19.68 4.48
N GLU A 102 -6.53 -19.49 3.33
CA GLU A 102 -7.06 -20.57 2.50
C GLU A 102 -5.98 -21.20 1.60
N GLY A 103 -4.75 -20.68 1.61
CA GLY A 103 -3.67 -21.15 0.76
C GLY A 103 -3.85 -20.77 -0.71
N ILE A 104 -4.66 -19.75 -1.00
CA ILE A 104 -4.82 -19.19 -2.33
C ILE A 104 -3.56 -18.37 -2.66
N GLU A 105 -3.03 -18.57 -3.86
CA GLU A 105 -1.85 -17.84 -4.34
C GLU A 105 -2.12 -16.32 -4.34
N LEU A 106 -1.27 -15.58 -3.64
CA LEU A 106 -1.28 -14.13 -3.61
C LEU A 106 -0.35 -13.61 -4.71
N ASN A 107 -0.75 -12.53 -5.38
CA ASN A 107 0.20 -11.83 -6.24
C ASN A 107 1.28 -11.12 -5.39
N GLU A 108 2.30 -10.57 -6.06
CA GLU A 108 3.44 -9.93 -5.38
C GLU A 108 3.00 -8.81 -4.42
N LEU A 109 2.08 -7.96 -4.85
CA LEU A 109 1.61 -6.82 -4.08
C LEU A 109 0.67 -7.22 -2.93
N GLU A 110 -0.17 -8.24 -3.14
CA GLU A 110 -0.98 -8.86 -2.08
C GLU A 110 -0.11 -9.53 -1.02
N THR A 111 0.94 -10.24 -1.45
CA THR A 111 1.92 -10.87 -0.54
C THR A 111 2.59 -9.80 0.29
N TRP A 112 2.97 -8.68 -0.35
CA TRP A 112 3.59 -7.58 0.33
C TRP A 112 2.67 -6.92 1.37
N TRP A 113 1.44 -6.61 0.98
CA TRP A 113 0.44 -6.06 1.90
C TRP A 113 0.18 -7.02 3.07
N TYR A 114 0.03 -8.32 2.79
CA TYR A 114 -0.15 -9.33 3.83
C TYR A 114 1.02 -9.37 4.82
N MET A 115 2.27 -9.28 4.35
CA MET A 115 3.42 -9.19 5.26
C MET A 115 3.37 -7.94 6.14
N LEU A 116 3.03 -6.78 5.58
CA LEU A 116 2.87 -5.54 6.37
C LEU A 116 1.76 -5.66 7.42
N ILE A 117 0.61 -6.23 7.03
CA ILE A 117 -0.50 -6.53 7.95
C ILE A 117 -0.01 -7.38 9.12
N CYS A 118 0.71 -8.47 8.84
CA CYS A 118 1.22 -9.38 9.87
C CYS A 118 2.21 -8.69 10.82
N VAL A 119 3.14 -7.90 10.26
CA VAL A 119 4.15 -7.16 11.03
C VAL A 119 3.51 -6.11 11.94
N ASP A 120 2.43 -5.47 11.51
CA ASP A 120 1.72 -4.47 12.30
C ASP A 120 0.78 -5.11 13.36
N THR A 121 0.20 -6.28 13.07
CA THR A 121 -0.70 -6.98 14.01
C THR A 121 -0.04 -7.57 15.25
N ASP A 122 1.29 -7.70 15.31
CA ASP A 122 2.01 -8.31 16.44
C ASP A 122 2.56 -7.30 17.48
N MET A 123 2.19 -6.01 17.41
CA MET A 123 2.67 -4.99 18.36
C MET A 123 1.60 -4.32 19.25
N PHE A 124 0.44 -4.94 19.48
CA PHE A 124 -0.48 -4.53 20.55
C PHE A 124 -1.13 -5.70 21.27
#